data_AF-A0A6M3LZA7-F1
#
_entry.id   AF-A0A6M3LZA7-F1
#
_cell.length_a   1.000
_cell.length_b   1.000
_cell.length_c   1.000
_cell.angle_alpha   90.00
_cell.angle_beta   90.00
_cell.angle_gamma   90.00
#
_symmetry.space_group_name_H-M   'P 1'
#
loop_
_entity.id
_entity.type
_entity.pdbx_description
1 polymer ?
#
loop_
_entity_poly.entity_id
_entity_poly.type
_entity_poly.pdbx_seq_one_letter_code
_entity_poly.pdbx_strand_id
1 'polypeptide(L)'
;GQTTPAAGKFTNMDVTGILKYSGTPQVLTGAGAVNITTSITHLVTAGAGDALTLADGAEGQEKFIVTKTITTENDTSVLTPTTPSGFATLTFDNVGDSAHLLFTNAAWHFMGGTATVA
;
A
#
# COMPACT_ATOMS: atom_id res chain seq x y z
N GLY A 1 20.92 27.30 1.28
CA GLY A 1 19.82 26.91 2.17
C GLY A 1 18.53 27.03 1.42
N GLN A 2 17.81 25.93 1.21
CA GLN A 2 16.42 26.03 0.80
C GLN A 2 15.63 26.31 2.08
N THR A 3 15.21 27.57 2.25
CA THR A 3 14.22 27.94 3.25
C THR A 3 12.98 27.09 2.98
N THR A 4 12.47 26.40 4.00
CA THR A 4 11.37 25.44 3.90
C THR A 4 10.23 26.03 3.06
N PRO A 5 9.97 25.54 1.83
CA PRO A 5 8.86 26.06 1.05
C PRO A 5 7.57 25.51 1.68
N ALA A 6 6.56 26.37 1.80
CA ALA A 6 5.17 25.91 1.91
C ALA A 6 4.90 24.86 0.81
N ALA A 7 4.07 23.85 1.09
CA ALA A 7 3.82 22.70 0.22
C ALA A 7 3.63 23.11 -1.26
N GLY A 8 4.72 23.09 -2.03
CA GLY A 8 4.75 23.48 -3.43
C GLY A 8 4.42 22.27 -4.28
N LYS A 9 3.45 22.40 -5.19
CA LYS A 9 3.22 21.40 -6.23
C LYS A 9 4.38 21.50 -7.22
N PHE A 10 5.23 20.48 -7.29
CA PHE A 10 6.24 20.39 -8.34
C PHE A 10 5.56 19.90 -9.63
N THR A 11 5.54 20.72 -10.68
CA THR A 11 4.87 20.40 -11.95
C THR A 11 5.67 19.41 -12.80
N ASN A 12 6.99 19.54 -12.80
CA ASN A 12 7.90 18.63 -13.48
C ASN A 12 9.13 18.46 -12.57
N MET A 13 9.42 17.23 -12.17
CA MET A 13 10.61 16.94 -11.38
C MET A 13 11.64 16.23 -12.25
N ASP A 14 12.82 16.81 -12.38
CA ASP A 14 14.01 16.09 -12.84
C ASP A 14 14.80 15.68 -11.59
N VAL A 15 14.87 14.36 -11.34
CA VAL A 15 15.54 13.81 -10.17
C VAL A 15 16.81 13.11 -10.65
N THR A 16 17.95 13.78 -10.50
CA THR A 16 19.26 13.21 -10.84
C THR A 16 19.71 12.11 -9.85
N GLY A 17 19.05 12.02 -8.68
CA GLY A 17 19.34 11.06 -7.62
C GLY A 17 18.25 10.00 -7.42
N ILE A 18 18.23 9.37 -6.24
CA ILE A 18 17.21 8.37 -5.87
C ILE A 18 15.95 9.07 -5.36
N LEU A 19 14.78 8.67 -5.86
CA LEU A 19 13.49 9.00 -5.26
C LEU A 19 13.22 8.09 -4.05
N LYS A 20 12.92 8.68 -2.88
CA LYS A 20 12.65 7.94 -1.64
C LYS A 20 11.30 8.35 -1.07
N TYR A 21 10.50 7.37 -0.65
CA TYR A 21 9.35 7.62 0.22
C TYR A 21 9.86 7.83 1.66
N SER A 22 9.78 9.06 2.16
CA SER A 22 10.17 9.38 3.54
C SER A 22 9.09 8.95 4.53
N GLY A 23 9.49 8.65 5.77
CA GLY A 23 8.58 8.31 6.87
C GLY A 23 8.75 6.87 7.34
N THR A 24 8.22 6.58 8.53
CA THR A 24 8.22 5.22 9.08
C THR A 24 7.08 4.42 8.44
N PRO A 25 7.35 3.28 7.80
CA PRO A 25 6.29 2.41 7.30
C PRO A 25 5.33 1.97 8.40
N GLN A 26 4.05 1.82 8.08
CA GLN A 26 3.12 1.12 8.96
C GLN A 26 3.58 -0.34 9.10
N VAL A 27 3.61 -0.86 10.32
CA VAL A 27 3.62 -2.31 10.55
C VAL A 27 2.21 -2.69 10.99
N LEU A 28 1.55 -3.57 10.23
CA LEU A 28 0.20 -4.06 10.53
C LEU A 28 0.27 -5.56 10.79
N THR A 29 -0.12 -5.96 12.00
CA THR A 29 -0.18 -7.37 12.40
C THR A 29 -1.63 -7.83 12.46
N GLY A 30 -1.95 -8.88 11.70
CA GLY A 30 -3.31 -9.42 11.61
C GLY A 30 -4.30 -8.52 10.86
N ALA A 31 -5.58 -8.80 11.05
CA ALA A 31 -6.67 -8.02 10.47
C ALA A 31 -6.67 -6.54 10.93
N GLY A 32 -7.04 -5.63 10.03
CA GLY A 32 -7.14 -4.21 10.34
C GLY A 32 -7.01 -3.27 9.15
N ALA A 33 -6.99 -1.97 9.41
CA ALA A 33 -6.90 -0.96 8.36
C ALA A 33 -5.44 -0.75 7.91
N VAL A 34 -5.21 -0.87 6.61
CA VAL A 34 -4.02 -0.31 5.96
C VAL A 34 -4.22 1.21 5.94
N ASN A 35 -3.32 1.95 6.60
CA ASN A 35 -3.46 3.40 6.69
C ASN A 35 -3.08 4.10 5.38
N ILE A 36 -3.65 5.29 5.16
CA ILE A 36 -3.33 6.15 4.01
C ILE A 36 -2.36 7.28 4.38
N THR A 37 -1.92 7.35 5.63
CA THR A 37 -1.00 8.41 6.11
C THR A 37 0.47 8.06 5.93
N THR A 38 0.77 6.80 5.61
CA THR A 38 2.12 6.33 5.25
C THR A 38 2.10 5.75 3.84
N SER A 39 3.16 5.98 3.06
CA SER A 39 3.24 5.42 1.70
C SER A 39 3.43 3.90 1.70
N ILE A 40 4.06 3.34 2.74
CA ILE A 40 4.45 1.91 2.80
C ILE A 40 3.78 1.24 4.00
N THR A 41 3.20 0.06 3.80
CA THR A 41 2.76 -0.85 4.87
C THR A 41 3.50 -2.18 4.77
N HIS A 42 4.05 -2.62 5.89
CA HIS A 42 4.57 -3.96 6.09
C HIS A 42 3.51 -4.81 6.79
N LEU A 43 3.08 -5.90 6.14
CA LEU A 43 2.15 -6.85 6.73
C LEU A 43 2.89 -7.93 7.52
N VAL A 44 2.34 -8.27 8.67
CA VAL A 44 2.67 -9.46 9.45
C VAL A 44 1.35 -10.20 9.62
N THR A 45 1.22 -11.40 9.07
CA THR A 45 -0.02 -12.16 9.27
C THR A 45 -0.17 -12.53 10.75
N ALA A 46 -1.40 -12.82 11.18
CA ALA A 46 -1.71 -13.39 12.49
C ALA A 46 -2.73 -14.55 12.40
N GLY A 47 -3.26 -14.84 11.21
CA GLY A 47 -4.10 -15.99 10.95
C GLY A 47 -4.42 -16.17 9.47
N ALA A 48 -5.24 -17.17 9.16
CA ALA A 48 -5.75 -17.38 7.82
C ALA A 48 -6.86 -16.38 7.49
N GLY A 49 -6.66 -15.58 6.44
CA GLY A 49 -7.66 -14.63 5.96
C GLY A 49 -7.80 -13.37 6.82
N ASP A 50 -6.69 -12.82 7.31
CA ASP A 50 -6.67 -11.52 7.99
C ASP A 50 -7.31 -10.45 7.09
N ALA A 51 -8.51 -10.01 7.46
CA ALA A 51 -9.27 -9.03 6.68
C ALA A 51 -8.61 -7.65 6.81
N LEU A 52 -8.10 -7.14 5.69
CA LEU A 52 -7.51 -5.81 5.59
C LEU A 52 -8.46 -4.86 4.86
N THR A 53 -8.58 -3.64 5.36
CA THR A 53 -9.36 -2.58 4.70
C THR A 53 -8.45 -1.45 4.24
N LEU A 54 -8.86 -0.78 3.17
CA LEU A 54 -8.20 0.44 2.69
C LEU A 54 -9.26 1.48 2.33
N ALA A 55 -9.28 2.58 3.09
CA ALA A 55 -10.14 3.72 2.81
C ALA A 55 -9.70 4.45 1.53
N ASP A 56 -10.58 5.30 1.00
CA ASP A 56 -10.27 6.14 -0.15
C ASP A 56 -9.07 7.05 0.12
N GLY A 57 -8.20 7.18 -0.88
CA GLY A 57 -7.02 8.04 -0.85
C GLY A 57 -7.32 9.46 -1.34
N ALA A 58 -6.25 10.24 -1.51
CA ALA A 58 -6.28 11.48 -2.28
C ALA A 58 -5.90 11.21 -3.74
N GLU A 59 -6.43 12.00 -4.68
CA GLU A 59 -6.08 11.87 -6.11
C GLU A 59 -4.57 11.95 -6.34
N GLY A 60 -4.03 10.96 -7.06
CA GLY A 60 -2.60 10.80 -7.33
C GLY A 60 -1.81 10.14 -6.20
N GLN A 61 -2.47 9.66 -5.14
CA GLN A 61 -1.80 8.99 -4.04
C GLN A 61 -1.36 7.57 -4.41
N GLU A 62 -0.09 7.27 -4.18
CA GLU A 62 0.45 5.91 -4.27
C GLU A 62 0.48 5.22 -2.91
N LYS A 63 0.21 3.91 -2.90
CA LYS A 63 0.33 3.05 -1.72
C LYS A 63 1.11 1.79 -2.07
N PHE A 64 2.09 1.47 -1.25
CA PHE A 64 2.90 0.26 -1.32
C PHE A 64 2.60 -0.64 -0.13
N ILE A 65 2.39 -1.91 -0.39
CA ILE A 65 2.14 -2.92 0.63
C ILE A 65 3.10 -4.07 0.36
N VAL A 66 3.79 -4.56 1.39
CA VAL A 66 4.69 -5.70 1.30
C VAL A 66 4.49 -6.61 2.50
N THR A 67 4.34 -7.91 2.25
CA THR A 67 4.28 -8.92 3.30
C THR A 67 5.67 -9.17 3.87
N LYS A 68 5.87 -8.77 5.11
CA LYS A 68 7.13 -8.93 5.83
C LYS A 68 7.23 -10.30 6.47
N THR A 69 6.12 -10.84 6.95
CA THR A 69 6.12 -12.08 7.73
C THR A 69 4.81 -12.84 7.54
N ILE A 70 4.96 -14.15 7.31
CA ILE A 70 3.91 -15.15 7.43
C ILE A 70 4.16 -15.90 8.73
N THR A 71 3.21 -15.85 9.67
CA THR A 71 3.34 -16.43 11.02
C THR A 71 3.20 -17.95 11.03
N THR A 72 2.37 -18.49 10.14
CA THR A 72 2.10 -19.93 9.96
C THR A 72 1.96 -20.23 8.48
N GLU A 73 2.33 -21.43 8.01
CA GLU A 73 2.44 -21.83 6.60
C GLU A 73 1.18 -21.63 5.71
N ASN A 74 0.03 -21.30 6.29
CA ASN A 74 -1.22 -21.01 5.56
C ASN A 74 -1.90 -19.71 5.99
N ASP A 75 -1.19 -18.86 6.75
CA ASP A 75 -1.71 -17.56 7.13
C ASP A 75 -1.70 -16.64 5.91
N THR A 76 -2.76 -15.86 5.77
CA THR A 76 -2.95 -14.98 4.62
C THR A 76 -3.57 -13.66 5.08
N SER A 77 -3.29 -12.58 4.35
CA SER A 77 -4.01 -11.33 4.52
C SER A 77 -4.74 -10.96 3.24
N VAL A 78 -5.98 -10.48 3.34
CA VAL A 78 -6.83 -10.16 2.19
C VAL A 78 -7.23 -8.71 2.26
N LEU A 79 -6.75 -7.90 1.32
CA LEU A 79 -7.07 -6.49 1.19
C LEU A 79 -8.32 -6.27 0.36
N THR A 80 -9.31 -5.59 0.96
CA THR A 80 -10.51 -5.09 0.31
C THR A 80 -10.56 -3.57 0.43
N PRO A 81 -10.18 -2.82 -0.61
CA PRO A 81 -10.37 -1.37 -0.63
C PRO A 81 -11.86 -0.98 -0.64
N THR A 82 -12.17 0.24 -0.20
CA THR A 82 -13.54 0.77 -0.24
C THR A 82 -14.03 0.99 -1.68
N THR A 83 -13.14 1.47 -2.56
CA THR A 83 -13.43 1.78 -3.97
C THR A 83 -12.42 1.12 -4.91
N PRO A 84 -12.41 -0.21 -5.08
CA PRO A 84 -11.46 -0.86 -5.97
C PRO A 84 -11.90 -0.71 -7.44
N SER A 85 -10.93 -0.66 -8.35
CA SER A 85 -11.18 -0.58 -9.79
C SER A 85 -10.29 -1.56 -10.56
N GLY A 86 -10.92 -2.47 -11.30
CA GLY A 86 -10.23 -3.55 -12.03
C GLY A 86 -9.83 -4.76 -11.19
N PHE A 87 -10.14 -4.76 -9.89
CA PHE A 87 -10.01 -5.88 -8.95
C PHE A 87 -11.06 -5.75 -7.84
N ALA A 88 -11.29 -6.82 -7.09
CA ALA A 88 -12.11 -6.83 -5.88
C ALA A 88 -11.24 -6.95 -4.63
N THR A 89 -10.26 -7.85 -4.63
CA THR A 89 -9.35 -8.06 -3.49
C THR A 89 -7.93 -8.36 -3.92
N LEU A 90 -6.99 -8.16 -3.00
CA LEU A 90 -5.60 -8.61 -3.12
C LEU A 90 -5.27 -9.54 -1.95
N THR A 91 -4.85 -10.77 -2.25
CA THR A 91 -4.46 -11.75 -1.24
C THR A 91 -2.94 -11.86 -1.17
N PHE A 92 -2.42 -11.81 0.05
CA PHE A 92 -1.00 -11.96 0.37
C PHE A 92 -0.82 -13.22 1.21
N ASP A 93 -0.15 -14.23 0.67
CA ASP A 93 0.01 -15.55 1.29
C ASP A 93 1.48 -16.01 1.36
N ASN A 94 2.40 -15.21 0.81
CA ASN A 94 3.84 -15.44 0.90
C ASN A 94 4.60 -14.21 1.42
N VAL A 95 5.74 -14.49 2.09
CA VAL A 95 6.69 -13.42 2.46
C VAL A 95 7.24 -12.81 1.18
N GLY A 96 7.21 -11.47 1.09
CA GLY A 96 7.60 -10.72 -0.09
C GLY A 96 6.44 -10.38 -1.03
N ASP A 97 5.23 -10.90 -0.79
CA ASP A 97 4.08 -10.49 -1.57
C ASP A 97 3.86 -9.00 -1.51
N SER A 98 3.52 -8.40 -2.65
CA SER A 98 3.49 -6.95 -2.77
C SER A 98 2.33 -6.43 -3.61
N ALA A 99 1.95 -5.19 -3.33
CA ALA A 99 1.04 -4.42 -4.15
C ALA A 99 1.46 -2.96 -4.24
N HIS A 100 1.44 -2.42 -5.46
CA HIS A 100 1.49 -0.98 -5.74
C HIS A 100 0.11 -0.53 -6.21
N LEU A 101 -0.49 0.40 -5.48
CA LEU A 101 -1.80 0.96 -5.76
C LEU A 101 -1.69 2.45 -6.07
N LEU A 102 -2.51 2.93 -7.01
CA LEU A 102 -2.71 4.35 -7.32
C LEU A 102 -4.18 4.72 -7.05
N PHE A 103 -4.42 5.73 -6.24
CA PHE A 103 -5.75 6.31 -6.08
C PHE A 103 -5.97 7.38 -7.14
N THR A 104 -6.88 7.14 -8.08
CA THR A 104 -7.33 8.15 -9.02
C THR A 104 -8.73 7.87 -9.54
N ASN A 105 -9.43 8.90 -10.03
CA ASN A 105 -10.80 8.78 -10.49
C ASN A 105 -11.72 8.20 -9.39
N ALA A 106 -11.49 8.65 -8.15
CA ALA A 106 -12.18 8.18 -6.95
C ALA A 106 -12.14 6.66 -6.72
N ALA A 107 -11.08 5.98 -7.18
CA ALA A 107 -10.89 4.55 -6.97
C ALA A 107 -9.42 4.17 -6.83
N TRP A 108 -9.17 3.04 -6.15
CA TRP A 108 -7.87 2.39 -6.10
C TRP A 108 -7.68 1.50 -7.33
N HIS A 109 -6.58 1.71 -8.04
CA HIS A 109 -6.12 0.90 -9.16
C HIS A 109 -4.90 0.08 -8.76
N PHE A 110 -4.89 -1.21 -9.10
CA PHE A 110 -3.71 -2.06 -8.94
C PHE A 110 -2.74 -1.84 -10.10
N MET A 111 -1.58 -1.25 -9.79
CA MET A 111 -0.56 -0.91 -10.78
C MET A 111 0.43 -2.06 -11.01
N GLY A 112 0.47 -3.04 -10.11
CA GLY A 112 1.33 -4.21 -10.19
C GLY A 112 1.79 -4.69 -8.82
N GLY A 113 2.41 -5.86 -8.81
CA GLY A 113 2.82 -6.55 -7.59
C GLY A 113 2.79 -8.07 -7.77
N THR A 114 2.90 -8.79 -6.66
CA THR A 114 2.89 -10.26 -6.63
C THR A 114 1.73 -10.83 -5.81
N ALA A 115 0.96 -9.98 -5.11
CA ALA A 115 -0.28 -10.40 -4.47
C ALA A 115 -1.24 -11.00 -5.49
N THR A 116 -1.98 -12.03 -5.08
CA THR A 116 -2.99 -12.67 -5.93
C THR A 116 -4.17 -11.72 -6.09
N VAL A 117 -4.50 -11.39 -7.35
CA VAL A 117 -5.60 -10.49 -7.72
C VAL A 117 -6.86 -11.32 -7.96
N ALA A 118 -7.98 -10.90 -7.39
CA ALA A 118 -9.32 -11.46 -7.63
C ALA A 118 -10.31 -10.37 -8.00
#